data_AF-A0A2W4NRN3-F1
#
_entry.id   AF-A0A2W4NRN3-F1
#
_cell.length_a   1.000
_cell.length_b   1.000
_cell.length_c   1.000
_cell.angle_alpha   90.00
_cell.angle_beta   90.00
_cell.angle_gamma   90.00
#
_symmetry.space_group_name_H-M   'P 1'
#
loop_
_entity.id
_entity.type
_entity.pdbx_description
1 polymer ?
#
loop_
_entity_poly.entity_id
_entity_poly.type
_entity_poly.pdbx_seq_one_letter_code
_entity_poly.pdbx_strand_id
1 'polypeptide(L)'
;MSKRALAIDLIVLLAVWFVAAEALDLRMLPSPLQVLEVFWSELTEGKLGMHLLISTRRILISTALGVALAAPLAIVAAQLQLLDRFLTPLMYFLYPVPKVVFLPVILVFLGLTDTSRVFLITLIIFFQVYVIVRDAAGQVRPETLDSVY
;
A
#
# COMPACT_ATOMS: atom_id res chain seq x y z
N MET A 1 2.10 6.85 29.34
CA MET A 1 3.58 6.99 29.37
C MET A 1 3.95 8.42 29.72
N SER A 2 4.95 8.61 30.59
CA SER A 2 5.46 9.94 30.95
C SER A 2 6.28 10.53 29.80
N LYS A 3 6.12 11.83 29.49
CA LYS A 3 6.95 12.54 28.48
C LYS A 3 8.46 12.37 28.74
N ARG A 4 8.86 12.20 30.01
CA ARG A 4 10.26 11.97 30.40
C ARG A 4 10.76 10.59 29.97
N ALA A 5 9.92 9.57 30.04
CA ALA A 5 10.29 8.23 29.59
C ALA A 5 10.57 8.21 28.09
N LEU A 6 9.70 8.83 27.28
CA LEU A 6 9.89 8.94 25.83
C LEU A 6 11.18 9.67 25.44
N ALA A 7 11.54 10.74 26.15
CA ALA A 7 12.78 11.48 25.90
C ALA A 7 14.01 10.62 26.22
N ILE A 8 13.97 9.88 27.34
CA ILE A 8 15.05 8.96 27.72
C ILE A 8 15.19 7.86 26.67
N ASP A 9 14.08 7.23 26.25
CA ASP A 9 14.08 6.17 25.25
C ASP A 9 14.68 6.67 23.92
N LEU A 10 14.33 7.89 23.49
CA LEU A 10 14.86 8.50 22.28
C LEU A 10 16.37 8.78 22.39
N ILE A 11 16.83 9.32 23.52
CA ILE A 11 18.25 9.59 23.74
C ILE A 11 19.06 8.29 23.74
N VAL A 12 18.56 7.26 24.41
CA VAL A 12 19.20 5.93 24.44
C VAL A 12 19.26 5.36 23.02
N LEU A 13 18.18 5.43 22.26
CA LEU A 13 18.15 4.99 20.86
C LEU A 13 19.19 5.72 20.01
N LEU A 14 19.26 7.06 20.10
CA LEU A 14 20.23 7.86 19.34
C LEU A 14 21.66 7.57 19.76
N ALA A 15 21.92 7.37 21.05
CA ALA A 15 23.24 7.03 21.56
C ALA A 15 23.68 5.64 21.07
N VAL A 16 22.81 4.64 21.16
CA VAL A 16 23.08 3.28 20.66
C VAL A 16 23.33 3.30 19.15
N TRP A 17 22.50 4.03 18.38
CA TRP A 17 22.70 4.16 16.94
C TRP A 17 24.01 4.86 16.61
N PHE A 18 24.32 5.99 17.26
CA PHE A 18 25.59 6.69 17.05
C PHE A 18 26.79 5.79 17.33
N VAL A 19 26.83 5.14 18.50
CA VAL A 19 27.92 4.22 18.86
C VAL A 19 28.01 3.05 17.88
N ALA A 20 26.88 2.46 17.48
CA ALA A 20 26.89 1.35 16.52
C ALA A 20 27.38 1.78 15.14
N ALA A 21 26.98 2.96 14.66
CA ALA A 21 27.42 3.49 13.36
C ALA A 21 28.94 3.72 13.33
N GLU A 22 29.48 4.36 14.38
CA GLU A 22 30.92 4.65 14.47
C GLU A 22 31.76 3.38 14.74
N ALA A 23 31.25 2.45 15.57
CA ALA A 23 32.00 1.25 15.93
C ALA A 23 32.02 0.19 14.81
N LEU A 24 30.93 0.09 14.02
CA LEU A 24 30.81 -0.92 12.97
C LEU A 24 31.31 -0.43 11.60
N ASP A 25 31.34 0.90 11.37
CA ASP A 25 31.77 1.55 10.13
C ASP A 25 31.15 0.93 8.86
N LEU A 26 29.85 0.61 8.95
CA LEU A 26 29.10 -0.01 7.87
C LEU A 26 28.47 1.07 6.99
N ARG A 27 28.71 1.03 5.68
CA ARG A 27 28.06 1.93 4.71
C ARG A 27 26.52 1.92 4.78
N MET A 28 25.92 0.81 5.21
CA MET A 28 24.48 0.68 5.36
C MET A 28 23.93 1.26 6.67
N LEU A 29 24.80 1.66 7.60
CA LEU A 29 24.44 2.23 8.89
C LEU A 29 25.12 3.59 9.07
N PRO A 30 24.71 4.63 8.31
CA PRO A 30 25.25 5.97 8.48
C PRO A 30 24.96 6.51 9.88
N SER A 31 25.81 7.42 10.36
CA SER A 31 25.63 8.02 11.68
C SER A 31 24.40 8.93 11.72
N PRO A 32 23.74 9.09 12.89
CA PRO A 32 22.58 9.97 13.02
C PRO A 32 22.82 11.41 12.52
N LEU A 33 24.05 11.92 12.68
CA LEU A 33 24.42 13.27 12.23
C LEU A 33 24.43 13.36 10.70
N GLN A 34 25.03 12.38 10.02
CA GLN A 34 25.04 12.30 8.55
C GLN A 34 23.60 12.23 8.00
N VAL A 35 22.74 11.44 8.64
CA VAL A 35 21.32 11.36 8.26
C VAL A 35 20.62 12.70 8.45
N LEU A 36 20.89 13.42 9.53
CA LEU A 36 20.30 14.73 9.79
C LEU A 36 20.76 15.79 8.77
N GLU A 37 22.04 15.78 8.41
CA GLU A 37 22.59 16.67 7.38
C GLU A 37 21.93 16.43 6.02
N VAL A 38 21.86 15.18 5.57
CA VAL A 38 21.21 14.81 4.30
C VAL A 38 19.71 15.11 4.35
N PHE A 39 19.06 14.85 5.48
CA PHE A 39 17.64 15.17 5.65
C PHE A 39 17.40 16.67 5.51
N TRP A 40 18.22 17.51 6.15
CA TRP A 40 18.08 18.96 6.07
C TRP A 40 18.38 19.51 4.67
N SER A 41 19.41 19.00 4.00
CA SER A 41 19.73 19.40 2.62
C SER A 41 18.59 19.02 1.67
N GLU A 42 18.10 17.77 1.71
CA GLU A 42 17.02 17.30 0.84
C GLU A 42 15.67 17.99 1.12
N LEU A 43 15.43 18.39 2.37
CA LEU A 43 14.26 19.16 2.77
C LEU A 43 14.33 20.59 2.22
N THR A 44 15.45 21.29 2.41
CA THR A 44 15.62 22.69 1.99
C THR A 44 15.75 22.83 0.47
N GLU A 45 16.35 21.85 -0.21
CA GLU A 45 16.41 21.78 -1.68
C GLU A 45 15.07 21.37 -2.32
N GLY A 46 14.06 21.01 -1.53
CA GLY A 46 12.72 20.65 -2.00
C GLY A 46 12.60 19.27 -2.65
N LYS A 47 13.71 18.54 -2.79
CA LYS A 47 13.74 17.17 -3.34
C LYS A 47 12.91 16.20 -2.50
N LEU A 48 13.00 16.29 -1.17
CA LEU A 48 12.20 15.45 -0.28
C LEU A 48 10.70 15.66 -0.52
N GLY A 49 10.28 16.91 -0.65
CA GLY A 49 8.89 17.26 -0.98
C GLY A 49 8.45 16.70 -2.33
N MET A 50 9.32 16.79 -3.35
CA MET A 50 9.05 16.22 -4.67
C MET A 50 8.88 14.70 -4.63
N HIS A 51 9.77 13.98 -3.94
CA HIS A 51 9.67 12.53 -3.78
C HIS A 51 8.38 12.12 -3.04
N LEU A 52 8.01 12.86 -1.99
CA LEU A 52 6.75 12.66 -1.28
C LEU A 52 5.55 12.88 -2.19
N LEU A 53 5.54 13.94 -2.99
CA LEU A 53 4.44 14.25 -3.91
C LEU A 53 4.28 13.15 -4.97
N ILE A 54 5.37 12.71 -5.60
CA ILE A 54 5.36 11.64 -6.60
C ILE A 54 4.83 10.35 -5.97
N SER A 55 5.31 10.00 -4.77
CA SER A 55 4.85 8.80 -4.06
C SER A 55 3.36 8.87 -3.70
N THR A 56 2.92 10.03 -3.20
CA THR A 56 1.52 10.28 -2.81
C THR A 56 0.60 10.21 -4.03
N ARG A 57 0.97 10.87 -5.13
CA ARG A 57 0.22 10.83 -6.39
C ARG A 57 0.06 9.40 -6.88
N ARG A 58 1.13 8.60 -6.83
CA ARG A 58 1.09 7.18 -7.21
C ARG A 58 0.08 6.40 -6.37
N ILE A 59 0.09 6.57 -5.05
CA ILE A 59 -0.86 5.90 -4.15
C ILE A 59 -2.29 6.32 -4.49
N LEU A 60 -2.55 7.62 -4.62
CA LEU A 60 -3.89 8.13 -4.92
C LEU A 60 -4.45 7.60 -6.24
N ILE A 61 -3.64 7.62 -7.31
CA ILE A 61 -4.03 7.08 -8.62
C ILE A 61 -4.31 5.58 -8.52
N SER A 62 -3.44 4.82 -7.86
CA SER A 62 -3.59 3.36 -7.75
C SER A 62 -4.83 2.98 -6.93
N THR A 63 -5.09 3.70 -5.85
CA THR A 63 -6.29 3.52 -5.03
C THR A 63 -7.55 3.85 -5.81
N ALA A 64 -7.57 4.98 -6.51
CA ALA A 64 -8.71 5.38 -7.33
C ALA A 64 -9.02 4.32 -8.40
N LEU A 65 -8.00 3.85 -9.13
CA LEU A 65 -8.14 2.80 -10.13
C LEU A 65 -8.61 1.48 -9.50
N GLY A 66 -7.99 1.06 -8.39
CA GLY A 66 -8.31 -0.19 -7.72
C GLY A 66 -9.76 -0.22 -7.24
N VAL A 67 -10.22 0.86 -6.60
CA VAL A 67 -11.60 0.99 -6.13
C VAL A 67 -12.58 1.10 -7.30
N ALA A 68 -12.29 1.94 -8.30
CA ALA A 68 -13.17 2.16 -9.44
C ALA A 68 -13.38 0.89 -10.28
N LEU A 69 -12.41 -0.03 -10.30
CA LEU A 69 -12.53 -1.31 -10.99
C LEU A 69 -13.15 -2.39 -10.09
N ALA A 70 -12.73 -2.49 -8.83
CA ALA A 70 -13.15 -3.58 -7.94
C ALA A 70 -14.58 -3.41 -7.44
N ALA A 71 -14.95 -2.20 -6.99
CA ALA A 71 -16.23 -2.00 -6.32
C ALA A 71 -17.44 -2.27 -7.26
N PRO A 72 -17.49 -1.75 -8.50
CA PRO A 72 -18.58 -2.06 -9.41
C PRO A 72 -18.65 -3.55 -9.74
N LEU A 73 -17.50 -4.18 -10.01
CA LEU A 73 -17.46 -5.61 -10.32
C LEU A 73 -17.94 -6.47 -9.15
N ALA A 74 -17.57 -6.11 -7.92
CA ALA A 74 -17.97 -6.80 -6.70
C ALA A 74 -19.48 -6.67 -6.44
N ILE A 75 -20.04 -5.47 -6.62
CA ILE A 75 -21.49 -5.23 -6.48
C ILE A 75 -22.27 -6.05 -7.51
N VAL A 76 -21.85 -6.02 -8.78
CA VAL A 76 -22.51 -6.81 -9.84
C VAL A 76 -22.38 -8.31 -9.59
N ALA A 77 -21.20 -8.77 -9.13
CA ALA A 77 -20.99 -10.17 -8.80
C ALA A 77 -21.90 -10.62 -7.65
N ALA A 78 -22.06 -9.82 -6.60
CA ALA A 78 -22.93 -10.14 -5.48
C ALA A 78 -24.41 -10.33 -5.87
N GLN A 79 -24.87 -9.67 -6.94
CA GLN A 79 -26.25 -9.78 -7.41
C GLN A 79 -26.45 -10.89 -8.45
N LEU A 80 -25.42 -11.21 -9.25
CA LEU A 80 -25.49 -12.19 -10.33
C LEU A 80 -24.85 -13.52 -9.92
N GLN A 81 -25.68 -14.51 -9.57
CA GLN A 81 -25.23 -15.85 -9.13
C GLN A 81 -24.21 -16.52 -10.08
N LEU A 82 -24.36 -16.33 -11.40
CA LEU A 82 -23.43 -16.88 -12.39
C LEU A 82 -22.04 -16.24 -12.29
N LEU A 83 -21.99 -14.92 -12.10
CA LEU A 83 -20.73 -14.19 -11.98
C LEU A 83 -20.08 -14.46 -10.61
N ASP A 84 -20.87 -14.51 -9.54
CA ASP A 84 -20.40 -14.89 -8.21
C ASP A 84 -19.75 -16.28 -8.22
N ARG A 85 -20.42 -17.27 -8.80
CA ARG A 85 -19.93 -18.64 -8.88
C ARG A 85 -18.64 -18.77 -9.68
N PHE A 86 -18.43 -17.92 -10.69
CA PHE A 86 -17.22 -17.91 -11.51
C PHE A 86 -16.06 -17.16 -10.84
N LEU A 87 -16.31 -15.97 -10.28
CA LEU A 87 -15.27 -15.13 -9.70
C LEU A 87 -14.83 -15.61 -8.31
N THR A 88 -15.74 -16.16 -7.51
CA THR A 88 -15.45 -16.59 -6.14
C THR A 88 -14.25 -17.55 -6.03
N PRO A 89 -14.15 -18.63 -6.82
CA PRO A 89 -12.98 -19.52 -6.80
C PRO A 89 -11.67 -18.82 -7.18
N LEU A 90 -11.70 -17.93 -8.18
CA LEU A 90 -10.53 -17.15 -8.59
C LEU A 90 -10.07 -16.22 -7.47
N MET A 91 -11.00 -15.55 -6.81
CA MET A 91 -10.69 -14.67 -5.69
C MET A 91 -10.12 -15.46 -4.50
N TYR A 92 -10.74 -16.58 -4.10
CA TYR A 92 -10.19 -17.40 -3.02
C TYR A 92 -8.80 -17.96 -3.32
N PHE A 93 -8.51 -18.28 -4.59
CA PHE A 93 -7.19 -18.73 -5.00
C PHE A 93 -6.14 -17.60 -4.99
N LEU A 94 -6.50 -16.41 -5.52
CA LEU A 94 -5.56 -15.29 -5.68
C LEU A 94 -5.43 -14.41 -4.43
N TYR A 95 -6.42 -14.43 -3.54
CA TYR A 95 -6.42 -13.63 -2.32
C TYR A 95 -5.28 -13.95 -1.35
N PRO A 96 -4.93 -15.22 -1.04
CA PRO A 96 -3.80 -15.53 -0.16
C PRO A 96 -2.43 -15.30 -0.82
N VAL A 97 -2.35 -15.24 -2.15
CA VAL A 97 -1.08 -15.04 -2.85
C VAL A 97 -0.54 -13.64 -2.55
N PRO A 98 0.71 -13.51 -2.05
CA PRO A 98 1.33 -12.21 -1.87
C PRO A 98 1.51 -11.54 -3.23
N LYS A 99 0.85 -10.40 -3.46
CA LYS A 99 0.83 -9.77 -4.80
C LYS A 99 2.21 -9.27 -5.22
N VAL A 100 3.11 -9.01 -4.26
CA VAL A 100 4.52 -8.69 -4.51
C VAL A 100 5.25 -9.79 -5.30
N VAL A 101 4.78 -11.05 -5.26
CA VAL A 101 5.34 -12.16 -6.06
C VAL A 101 5.18 -11.91 -7.56
N PHE A 102 4.19 -11.11 -7.98
CA PHE A 102 4.01 -10.73 -9.39
C PHE A 102 4.98 -9.64 -9.86
N LEU A 103 5.74 -9.01 -8.95
CA LEU A 103 6.64 -7.90 -9.29
C LEU A 103 7.60 -8.24 -10.44
N PRO A 104 8.31 -9.39 -10.47
CA PRO A 104 9.22 -9.71 -11.57
C PRO A 104 8.50 -9.79 -12.92
N VAL A 105 7.33 -10.43 -12.96
CA VAL A 105 6.52 -10.54 -14.17
C VAL A 105 6.08 -9.15 -14.65
N ILE A 106 5.55 -8.34 -13.75
CA ILE A 106 5.11 -6.98 -14.05
C ILE A 106 6.28 -6.13 -14.58
N LEU A 107 7.47 -6.27 -14.01
CA LEU A 107 8.66 -5.55 -14.47
C LEU A 107 9.12 -5.99 -15.87
N VAL A 108 9.01 -7.28 -16.20
CA VAL A 108 9.34 -7.78 -17.54
C VAL A 108 8.40 -7.19 -18.60
N PHE A 109 7.10 -7.06 -18.30
CA PHE A 109 6.12 -6.55 -19.26
C PHE A 109 6.03 -5.01 -19.30
N LEU A 110 6.09 -4.34 -18.14
CA LEU A 110 5.85 -2.89 -18.00
C LEU A 110 7.13 -2.07 -17.76
N GLY A 111 8.28 -2.73 -17.61
CA GLY A 111 9.56 -2.11 -17.29
C GLY A 111 9.63 -1.56 -15.86
N LEU A 112 10.80 -1.04 -15.49
CA LEU A 112 11.02 -0.38 -14.18
C LEU A 112 10.52 1.07 -14.20
N THR A 113 9.21 1.22 -14.36
CA THR A 113 8.53 2.51 -14.54
C THR A 113 7.54 2.80 -13.42
N ASP A 114 7.05 4.04 -13.31
CA ASP A 114 5.95 4.34 -12.38
C ASP A 114 4.66 3.60 -12.74
N THR A 115 4.44 3.31 -14.02
CA THR A 115 3.33 2.49 -14.49
C THR A 115 3.34 1.10 -13.84
N SER A 116 4.51 0.45 -13.77
CA SER A 116 4.65 -0.86 -13.13
C SER A 116 4.27 -0.83 -11.64
N ARG A 117 4.64 0.23 -10.93
CA ARG A 117 4.35 0.43 -9.50
C ARG A 117 2.86 0.72 -9.28
N VAL A 118 2.28 1.59 -10.12
CA VAL A 118 0.84 1.88 -10.10
C VAL A 118 0.03 0.61 -10.36
N PHE A 119 0.41 -0.17 -11.36
CA PHE A 119 -0.27 -1.42 -11.71
C PHE A 119 -0.24 -2.42 -10.53
N LEU A 120 0.92 -2.64 -9.92
CA LEU A 120 1.06 -3.55 -8.78
C LEU A 120 0.20 -3.11 -7.57
N ILE A 121 0.24 -1.82 -7.23
CA ILE A 121 -0.56 -1.29 -6.11
C ILE A 121 -2.06 -1.38 -6.44
N THR A 122 -2.45 -1.07 -7.68
CA THR A 122 -3.83 -1.20 -8.16
C THR A 122 -4.31 -2.64 -8.02
N LEU A 123 -3.48 -3.62 -8.40
CA LEU A 123 -3.78 -5.04 -8.27
C LEU A 123 -3.98 -5.45 -6.81
N ILE A 124 -3.11 -4.98 -5.90
CA ILE A 124 -3.26 -5.23 -4.45
C ILE A 124 -4.61 -4.71 -3.95
N ILE A 125 -4.90 -3.45 -4.22
CA ILE A 125 -6.10 -2.76 -3.75
C ILE A 125 -7.36 -3.39 -4.36
N PHE A 126 -7.30 -3.77 -5.65
CA PHE A 126 -8.41 -4.40 -6.35
C PHE A 126 -8.93 -5.64 -5.60
N PHE A 127 -8.06 -6.58 -5.26
CA PHE A 127 -8.49 -7.81 -4.56
C PHE A 127 -9.02 -7.53 -3.14
N GLN A 128 -8.37 -6.61 -2.40
CA GLN A 128 -8.82 -6.25 -1.06
C GLN A 128 -10.21 -5.60 -1.09
N VAL A 129 -10.41 -4.63 -1.97
CA VAL A 129 -11.69 -3.94 -2.13
C VAL A 129 -12.75 -4.88 -2.66
N TYR A 130 -12.44 -5.72 -3.65
CA TYR A 130 -13.40 -6.66 -4.24
C TYR A 130 -14.02 -7.57 -3.17
N VAL A 131 -13.19 -8.23 -2.37
CA VAL A 131 -13.66 -9.17 -1.35
C VAL A 131 -14.55 -8.47 -0.32
N ILE A 132 -14.10 -7.33 0.20
CA ILE A 132 -14.86 -6.56 1.21
C ILE A 132 -16.20 -6.07 0.65
N VAL A 133 -16.20 -5.52 -0.56
CA VAL A 133 -17.42 -4.97 -1.18
C VAL A 133 -18.39 -6.08 -1.56
N ARG A 134 -17.91 -7.21 -2.09
CA ARG A 134 -18.76 -8.35 -2.46
C ARG A 134 -19.45 -8.92 -1.23
N ASP A 135 -18.71 -9.12 -0.14
CA ASP A 135 -19.27 -9.68 1.09
C ASP A 135 -20.27 -8.72 1.74
N ALA A 136 -20.00 -7.40 1.72
CA ALA A 136 -20.94 -6.39 2.19
C ALA A 136 -22.21 -6.31 1.33
N ALA A 137 -22.06 -6.33 0.00
CA ALA A 137 -23.18 -6.28 -0.94
C ALA A 137 -24.07 -7.51 -0.83
N GLY A 138 -23.50 -8.70 -0.63
CA GLY A 138 -24.25 -9.95 -0.46
C GLY A 138 -25.05 -10.04 0.84
N GLN A 139 -24.76 -9.21 1.85
CA GLN A 139 -25.53 -9.14 3.11
C GLN A 139 -26.77 -8.24 3.01
N VAL A 140 -26.89 -7.45 1.94
CA VAL A 140 -28.07 -6.60 1.73
C VAL A 140 -29.25 -7.51 1.40
N ARG A 141 -30.30 -7.47 2.23
CA ARG A 141 -31.47 -8.34 2.06
C ARG A 141 -32.23 -7.99 0.77
N PRO A 142 -32.72 -8.99 0.00
CA PRO A 142 -33.47 -8.75 -1.23
C PRO A 142 -34.68 -7.81 -1.02
N GLU A 143 -35.36 -7.94 0.13
CA GLU A 143 -36.54 -7.11 0.45
C GLU A 143 -36.26 -5.60 0.47
N THR A 144 -35.01 -5.19 0.70
CA THR A 144 -34.62 -3.77 0.67
C THR A 144 -34.50 -3.25 -0.76
N LEU A 145 -34.09 -4.11 -1.71
CA LEU A 145 -34.03 -3.75 -3.13
C LEU A 145 -35.44 -3.60 -3.72
N ASP A 146 -36.36 -4.48 -3.31
CA ASP A 146 -37.75 -4.47 -3.77
C ASP A 146 -38.54 -3.25 -3.26
N SER A 147 -38.12 -2.64 -2.14
CA SER A 147 -38.79 -1.46 -1.57
C SER A 147 -38.52 -0.14 -2.31
N VAL A 148 -37.52 -0.12 -3.20
CA VAL A 148 -37.12 1.07 -3.98
C VAL A 148 -37.78 1.09 -5.37
N TYR A 149 -38.39 -0.03 -5.79
CA TYR A 149 -39.17 -0.17 -7.03
C TYR A 149 -40.68 -0.11 -6.76
#